data_AF-A0A6H5KDS9-F1
#
_entry.id   AF-A0A6H5KDS9-F1
#
_cell.length_a   1.000
_cell.length_b   1.000
_cell.length_c   1.000
_cell.angle_alpha   90.00
_cell.angle_beta   90.00
_cell.angle_gamma   90.00
#
_symmetry.space_group_name_H-M   'P 1'
#
loop_
_entity.id
_entity.type
_entity.pdbx_description
1 polymer ?
#
loop_
_entity_poly.entity_id
_entity_poly.type
_entity_poly.pdbx_seq_one_letter_code
_entity_poly.pdbx_strand_id
1 'polypeptide(L)'
;MPYVVSNASATSSSYNIFPILISSSQLAFGADVFFLSSVYEAGLPTPAKMPDSGEGVCKLDEYRGANHWKGLIPSATEPRVWDEGFRSFLLKYGMLNHVVYDVFIKGEDEVKSEETGLRGRSRFGDKLTAFSEKGLRFNYVNKKGEQKQEYDFTDDYTIVANLVCSPESFFSAEDNWFGFIGLSKDEKELVIVFRGTETTKEWIENATLFMEQLDGEPPESGLALLLNRNTLMVHSGFQQLYREKADHFPSPKDKIYEVIEAFKNDNKVSIEKVTVVGHSLGAAMAQHCAVDLAHSRVLGDVPILGLGWAGPKGGNAALAAWVAKQPNLRILRVRVPIDFVTNVPPDWMWSMTAGGYKHMGTEITLDNTHLHKAGVVKSDDGNSPNHNLQQYLHNIDPTRDVALMNKVGTVIPDDYCRKHGISPSWHSLTFPRTIYS
;
A
#
# COMPACT_ATOMS: atom_id res chain seq x y z
N MET A 1 -6.34 26.42 50.97
CA MET A 1 -6.06 25.39 51.99
C MET A 1 -5.49 24.17 51.29
N PRO A 2 -4.19 23.87 51.49
CA PRO A 2 -3.59 22.69 50.87
C PRO A 2 -2.80 21.81 51.89
N TYR A 3 -2.28 20.66 51.43
CA TYR A 3 -1.22 19.78 52.04
C TYR A 3 -1.67 18.90 53.25
N VAL A 4 -1.21 17.66 53.54
CA VAL A 4 -0.14 16.71 53.08
C VAL A 4 -0.32 15.39 53.89
N VAL A 5 -0.24 14.15 53.38
CA VAL A 5 0.87 13.24 52.95
C VAL A 5 1.28 12.13 53.95
N SER A 6 1.55 10.96 53.35
CA SER A 6 2.43 9.81 53.68
C SER A 6 2.11 8.83 54.82
N ASN A 7 2.06 7.55 54.47
CA ASN A 7 3.14 6.60 54.80
C ASN A 7 3.14 5.40 53.85
N ALA A 8 4.26 5.19 53.15
CA ALA A 8 4.57 3.96 52.42
C ALA A 8 5.97 3.50 52.85
N SER A 9 6.05 2.32 53.47
CA SER A 9 7.30 1.60 53.73
C SER A 9 7.46 0.51 52.68
N ALA A 10 8.49 0.66 51.85
CA ALA A 10 8.92 -0.32 50.88
C ALA A 10 9.83 -1.36 51.55
N THR A 11 9.61 -2.65 51.24
CA THR A 11 10.57 -3.72 51.46
C THR A 11 11.12 -4.17 50.10
N SER A 12 12.45 -4.11 50.02
CA SER A 12 13.29 -4.53 48.91
C SER A 12 13.50 -6.04 48.89
N SER A 13 13.51 -6.65 47.70
CA SER A 13 14.33 -7.84 47.45
C SER A 13 14.99 -7.73 46.07
N SER A 14 16.29 -7.96 46.08
CA SER A 14 17.28 -7.71 45.04
C SER A 14 17.60 -9.00 44.29
N TYR A 15 17.76 -8.91 42.96
CA TYR A 15 18.48 -9.90 42.17
C TYR A 15 19.56 -9.20 41.33
N ASN A 16 20.80 -9.66 41.54
CA ASN A 16 22.03 -9.21 40.91
C ASN A 16 22.14 -9.72 39.47
N ILE A 17 22.53 -8.85 38.53
CA ILE A 17 23.18 -9.24 37.27
C ILE A 17 24.37 -8.32 37.03
N PHE A 18 25.56 -8.93 36.90
CA PHE A 18 26.85 -8.29 36.60
C PHE A 18 26.91 -7.79 35.14
N PRO A 19 27.54 -6.63 34.86
CA PRO A 19 27.97 -6.26 33.52
C PRO A 19 29.46 -6.60 33.30
N ILE A 20 29.75 -7.30 32.20
CA ILE A 20 31.11 -7.51 31.69
C ILE A 20 31.44 -6.35 30.75
N LEU A 21 32.42 -5.53 31.15
CA LEU A 21 33.08 -4.51 30.34
C LEU A 21 34.13 -5.17 29.44
N ILE A 22 34.06 -4.91 28.13
CA ILE A 22 35.16 -5.18 27.19
C ILE A 22 35.52 -3.87 26.50
N SER A 23 36.78 -3.47 26.65
CA SER A 23 37.42 -2.31 26.04
C SER A 23 37.91 -2.61 24.61
N SER A 24 37.87 -1.62 23.73
CA SER A 24 38.82 -1.45 22.61
C SER A 24 38.70 0.00 22.12
N SER A 25 39.66 0.86 22.49
CA SER A 25 40.88 1.20 21.76
C SER A 25 40.64 2.11 20.55
N GLN A 26 41.15 3.33 20.70
CA GLN A 26 41.31 4.38 19.70
C GLN A 26 41.99 3.87 18.43
N LEU A 27 41.51 4.31 17.26
CA LEU A 27 42.31 4.45 16.05
C LEU A 27 41.80 5.66 15.29
N ALA A 28 42.59 6.73 15.33
CA ALA A 28 42.47 7.88 14.45
C ALA A 28 43.22 7.57 13.14
N PHE A 29 42.57 7.82 12.00
CA PHE A 29 43.25 8.07 10.73
C PHE A 29 42.46 9.14 9.98
N GLY A 30 43.11 10.27 9.75
CA GLY A 30 42.66 11.28 8.80
C GLY A 30 43.16 10.95 7.39
N ALA A 31 42.44 11.42 6.38
CA ALA A 31 42.97 11.95 5.13
C ALA A 31 41.82 12.52 4.29
N ASP A 32 41.97 13.79 3.93
CA ASP A 32 41.20 14.51 2.93
C ASP A 32 41.29 13.85 1.55
N VAL A 33 40.19 13.82 0.77
CA VAL A 33 40.25 13.95 -0.69
C VAL A 33 38.99 14.67 -1.22
N PHE A 34 39.24 15.78 -1.89
CA PHE A 34 38.33 16.57 -2.72
C PHE A 34 37.66 15.75 -3.84
N PHE A 35 36.39 16.02 -4.15
CA PHE A 35 35.95 16.02 -5.56
C PHE A 35 35.04 17.22 -5.87
N LEU A 36 35.40 17.85 -6.98
CA LEU A 36 34.85 19.05 -7.57
C LEU A 36 33.47 18.83 -8.23
N SER A 37 32.65 19.86 -8.06
CA SER A 37 31.65 20.46 -8.96
C SER A 37 31.10 19.73 -10.21
N SER A 38 29.82 20.06 -10.42
CA SER A 38 29.07 20.19 -11.68
C SER A 38 28.37 18.93 -12.19
N VAL A 39 27.04 18.92 -12.04
CA VAL A 39 26.14 18.27 -13.00
C VAL A 39 24.99 19.21 -13.27
N TYR A 40 24.81 19.45 -14.56
CA TYR A 40 23.80 20.23 -15.25
C TYR A 40 22.36 20.00 -14.76
N GLU A 41 21.55 21.06 -14.89
CA GLU A 41 20.09 20.98 -14.95
C GLU A 41 19.68 20.00 -16.07
N ALA A 42 19.12 18.87 -15.68
CA ALA A 42 18.29 18.04 -16.57
C ALA A 42 16.90 18.01 -15.96
N GLY A 43 15.89 18.43 -16.73
CA GLY A 43 14.49 18.36 -16.34
C GLY A 43 14.09 16.94 -15.92
N LEU A 44 13.15 16.88 -14.96
CA LEU A 44 12.56 15.63 -14.48
C LEU A 44 11.98 14.82 -15.66
N PRO A 45 12.32 13.53 -15.82
CA PRO A 45 11.72 12.72 -16.86
C PRO A 45 10.26 12.44 -16.51
N THR A 46 9.36 12.86 -17.39
CA THR A 46 7.97 12.36 -17.46
C THR A 46 8.03 10.84 -17.72
N PRO A 47 7.12 10.01 -17.16
CA PRO A 47 7.11 8.58 -17.44
C PRO A 47 7.09 8.33 -18.95
N ALA A 48 8.12 7.65 -19.47
CA ALA A 48 8.27 7.45 -20.90
C ALA A 48 7.09 6.63 -21.46
N LYS A 49 6.56 7.06 -22.60
CA LYS A 49 5.52 6.34 -23.36
C LYS A 49 6.05 4.96 -23.77
N MET A 50 5.31 3.89 -23.48
CA MET A 50 5.77 2.52 -23.72
C MET A 50 5.97 2.23 -25.22
N PRO A 51 7.04 1.52 -25.61
CA PRO A 51 7.26 1.13 -26.99
C PRO A 51 6.34 -0.03 -27.41
N ASP A 52 5.89 0.00 -28.66
CA ASP A 52 5.06 -1.04 -29.27
C ASP A 52 5.91 -2.19 -29.85
N SER A 53 5.21 -3.33 -29.97
CA SER A 53 5.57 -4.75 -30.04
C SER A 53 6.50 -5.27 -31.17
N GLY A 54 7.17 -6.38 -30.84
CA GLY A 54 7.76 -7.37 -31.76
C GLY A 54 7.71 -8.76 -31.13
N GLU A 55 7.55 -9.81 -31.96
CA GLU A 55 7.29 -11.22 -31.59
C GLU A 55 8.07 -11.71 -30.35
N GLY A 56 7.36 -11.76 -29.23
CA GLY A 56 7.86 -11.95 -27.88
C GLY A 56 6.78 -11.47 -26.92
N VAL A 57 6.77 -11.95 -25.68
CA VAL A 57 5.88 -11.38 -24.64
C VAL A 57 6.12 -9.87 -24.60
N CYS A 58 5.07 -9.05 -24.75
CA CYS A 58 5.22 -7.61 -24.73
C CYS A 58 5.88 -7.20 -23.41
N LYS A 59 6.78 -6.21 -23.43
CA LYS A 59 7.50 -5.78 -22.22
C LYS A 59 6.55 -5.42 -21.07
N LEU A 60 5.36 -4.88 -21.40
CA LEU A 60 4.31 -4.63 -20.42
C LEU A 60 3.77 -5.91 -19.78
N ASP A 61 3.60 -6.99 -20.53
CA ASP A 61 3.16 -8.27 -19.98
C ASP A 61 4.23 -8.87 -19.06
N GLU A 62 5.51 -8.68 -19.36
CA GLU A 62 6.61 -9.02 -18.45
C GLU A 62 6.53 -8.21 -17.14
N TYR A 63 6.29 -6.90 -17.22
CA TYR A 63 6.09 -6.04 -16.06
C TYR A 63 4.85 -6.42 -15.24
N ARG A 64 3.85 -7.03 -15.88
CA ARG A 64 2.67 -7.61 -15.24
C ARG A 64 2.88 -9.03 -14.71
N GLY A 65 4.07 -9.59 -14.88
CA GLY A 65 4.45 -10.89 -14.30
C GLY A 65 4.20 -12.10 -15.20
N ALA A 66 4.09 -11.93 -16.52
CA ALA A 66 3.95 -13.05 -17.47
C ALA A 66 5.04 -14.12 -17.26
N ASN A 67 6.27 -13.71 -16.93
CA ASN A 67 7.39 -14.59 -16.58
C ASN A 67 7.80 -14.49 -15.09
N HIS A 68 6.84 -14.26 -14.19
CA HIS A 68 7.08 -14.14 -12.74
C HIS A 68 8.19 -13.15 -12.37
N TRP A 69 8.31 -12.05 -13.15
CA TRP A 69 9.34 -11.01 -12.99
C TRP A 69 10.79 -11.51 -12.96
N LYS A 70 11.05 -12.71 -13.52
CA LYS A 70 12.40 -13.26 -13.60
C LYS A 70 13.32 -12.29 -14.35
N GLY A 71 14.38 -11.84 -13.68
CA GLY A 71 15.34 -10.89 -14.25
C GLY A 71 14.96 -9.41 -14.10
N LEU A 72 13.75 -9.09 -13.65
CA LEU A 72 13.31 -7.70 -13.41
C LEU A 72 13.53 -7.24 -11.96
N ILE A 73 13.49 -8.17 -11.01
CA ILE A 73 13.67 -7.88 -9.58
C ILE A 73 15.16 -7.91 -9.25
N PRO A 74 15.76 -6.80 -8.74
CA PRO A 74 17.14 -6.82 -8.25
C PRO A 74 17.27 -7.83 -7.10
N SER A 75 18.28 -8.70 -7.15
CA SER A 75 18.54 -9.63 -6.04
C SER A 75 19.60 -9.07 -5.10
N ALA A 76 19.55 -9.48 -3.83
CA ALA A 76 20.56 -9.10 -2.84
C ALA A 76 21.96 -9.65 -3.19
N THR A 77 22.03 -10.77 -3.92
CA THR A 77 23.29 -11.44 -4.29
C THR A 77 23.86 -10.96 -5.62
N GLU A 78 23.01 -10.45 -6.51
CA GLU A 78 23.39 -9.85 -7.79
C GLU A 78 22.66 -8.51 -7.94
N PRO A 79 23.13 -7.45 -7.26
CA PRO A 79 22.55 -6.13 -7.38
C PRO A 79 22.62 -5.68 -8.84
N ARG A 80 21.47 -5.54 -9.48
CA ARG A 80 21.33 -4.98 -10.82
C ARG A 80 20.60 -3.65 -10.72
N VAL A 81 20.93 -2.73 -11.62
CA VAL A 81 20.14 -1.52 -11.81
C VAL A 81 18.74 -1.96 -12.25
N TRP A 82 17.71 -1.27 -11.75
CA TRP A 82 16.34 -1.53 -12.17
C TRP A 82 16.22 -1.41 -13.69
N ASP A 83 15.46 -2.31 -14.33
CA ASP A 83 14.96 -2.01 -15.66
C ASP A 83 14.08 -0.75 -15.58
N GLU A 84 14.42 0.28 -16.36
CA GLU A 84 13.79 1.60 -16.26
C GLU A 84 12.28 1.56 -16.51
N GLY A 85 11.81 0.69 -17.40
CA GLY A 85 10.38 0.54 -17.64
C GLY A 85 9.68 -0.18 -16.49
N PHE A 86 10.31 -1.18 -15.86
CA PHE A 86 9.78 -1.83 -14.67
C PHE A 86 9.77 -0.90 -13.45
N ARG A 87 10.84 -0.12 -13.26
CA ARG A 87 10.90 0.96 -12.25
C ARG A 87 9.75 1.94 -12.45
N SER A 88 9.58 2.44 -13.68
CA SER A 88 8.48 3.35 -14.04
C SER A 88 7.10 2.72 -13.82
N PHE A 89 6.95 1.42 -14.10
CA PHE A 89 5.74 0.66 -13.85
C PHE A 89 5.39 0.61 -12.35
N LEU A 90 6.37 0.29 -11.50
CA LEU A 90 6.16 0.29 -10.05
C LEU A 90 5.82 1.68 -9.52
N LEU A 91 6.52 2.72 -9.99
CA LEU A 91 6.22 4.11 -9.59
C LEU A 91 4.82 4.53 -10.04
N LYS A 92 4.39 4.22 -11.27
CA LYS A 92 3.05 4.54 -11.78
C LYS A 92 1.97 4.03 -10.82
N TYR A 93 1.96 2.73 -10.53
CA TYR A 93 0.92 2.16 -9.68
C TYR A 93 1.10 2.53 -8.20
N GLY A 94 2.32 2.79 -7.76
CA GLY A 94 2.58 3.28 -6.42
C GLY A 94 2.03 4.68 -6.19
N MET A 95 2.23 5.60 -7.15
CA MET A 95 1.66 6.94 -7.15
C MET A 95 0.14 6.89 -7.36
N LEU A 96 -0.36 6.02 -8.24
CA LEU A 96 -1.80 5.80 -8.42
C LEU A 96 -2.44 5.31 -7.13
N ASN A 97 -1.78 4.42 -6.38
CA ASN A 97 -2.25 4.05 -5.06
C ASN A 97 -2.24 5.26 -4.12
N HIS A 98 -1.22 6.12 -4.17
CA HIS A 98 -1.15 7.27 -3.30
C HIS A 98 -2.28 8.31 -3.52
N VAL A 99 -2.90 8.34 -4.71
CA VAL A 99 -4.09 9.17 -5.00
C VAL A 99 -5.15 9.01 -3.92
N VAL A 100 -5.39 7.79 -3.43
CA VAL A 100 -6.43 7.53 -2.43
C VAL A 100 -6.17 8.25 -1.11
N TYR A 101 -4.91 8.50 -0.74
CA TYR A 101 -4.57 9.29 0.43
C TYR A 101 -4.66 10.79 0.13
N ASP A 102 -4.23 11.21 -1.06
CA ASP A 102 -4.23 12.62 -1.49
C ASP A 102 -5.64 13.20 -1.69
N VAL A 103 -6.67 12.37 -1.88
CA VAL A 103 -8.07 12.80 -2.12
C VAL A 103 -9.01 12.46 -0.97
N PHE A 104 -8.55 11.69 0.02
CA PHE A 104 -9.35 11.31 1.17
C PHE A 104 -9.49 12.47 2.15
N ILE A 105 -10.69 12.64 2.68
CA ILE A 105 -11.01 13.54 3.78
C ILE A 105 -11.45 12.68 4.95
N LYS A 106 -10.65 12.70 6.01
CA LYS A 106 -11.03 12.09 7.28
C LYS A 106 -12.18 12.87 7.90
N GLY A 107 -13.25 12.17 8.31
CA GLY A 107 -14.32 12.75 9.12
C GLY A 107 -13.91 12.83 10.59
N GLU A 108 -14.56 13.74 11.33
CA GLU A 108 -14.48 13.76 12.79
C GLU A 108 -15.14 12.49 13.38
N ASP A 109 -14.70 12.09 14.57
CA ASP A 109 -15.23 10.90 15.24
C ASP A 109 -16.73 11.09 15.53
N GLU A 110 -17.52 10.04 15.27
CA GLU A 110 -18.98 10.02 15.43
C GLU A 110 -19.76 11.02 14.54
N VAL A 111 -19.08 11.71 13.61
CA VAL A 111 -19.71 12.66 12.67
C VAL A 111 -19.77 12.07 11.27
N LYS A 112 -20.98 11.72 10.83
CA LYS A 112 -21.28 11.31 9.45
C LYS A 112 -21.68 12.53 8.61
N SER A 113 -21.27 12.53 7.34
CA SER A 113 -21.75 13.51 6.36
C SER A 113 -23.26 13.39 6.17
N GLU A 114 -24.03 14.47 6.32
CA GLU A 114 -25.47 14.45 6.04
C GLU A 114 -25.79 14.12 4.57
N GLU A 115 -24.91 14.52 3.65
CA GLU A 115 -25.09 14.31 2.20
C GLU A 115 -24.82 12.86 1.78
N THR A 116 -23.83 12.20 2.39
CA THR A 116 -23.34 10.88 1.93
C THR A 116 -23.48 9.77 2.97
N GLY A 117 -23.76 10.08 4.23
CA GLY A 117 -23.74 9.10 5.33
C GLY A 117 -22.35 8.55 5.68
N LEU A 118 -21.30 8.93 4.95
CA LEU A 118 -19.93 8.49 5.18
C LEU A 118 -19.26 9.32 6.28
N ARG A 119 -18.43 8.68 7.11
CA ARG A 119 -17.50 9.38 8.01
C ARG A 119 -16.33 9.94 7.22
N GLY A 120 -15.53 9.06 6.64
CA GLY A 120 -14.45 9.43 5.73
C GLY A 120 -14.93 9.40 4.28
N ARG A 121 -14.57 10.41 3.48
CA ARG A 121 -15.07 10.56 2.11
C ARG A 121 -13.97 10.92 1.12
N SER A 122 -14.19 10.59 -0.15
CA SER A 122 -13.47 11.27 -1.23
C SER A 122 -13.89 12.74 -1.24
N ARG A 123 -12.92 13.64 -1.42
CA ARG A 123 -13.18 15.07 -1.60
C ARG A 123 -14.06 15.40 -2.82
N PHE A 124 -14.22 14.45 -3.74
CA PHE A 124 -15.06 14.61 -4.93
C PHE A 124 -16.46 14.01 -4.75
N GLY A 125 -16.72 13.27 -3.66
CA GLY A 125 -17.98 12.55 -3.45
C GLY A 125 -18.34 11.72 -4.69
N ASP A 126 -19.59 11.82 -5.11
CA ASP A 126 -20.11 11.12 -6.29
C ASP A 126 -19.89 11.87 -7.62
N LYS A 127 -19.19 13.02 -7.60
CA LYS A 127 -18.84 13.78 -8.80
C LYS A 127 -17.61 13.17 -9.47
N LEU A 128 -17.76 11.97 -10.02
CA LEU A 128 -16.67 11.18 -10.61
C LEU A 128 -15.97 11.88 -11.79
N THR A 129 -16.67 12.74 -12.52
CA THR A 129 -16.08 13.60 -13.56
C THR A 129 -15.09 14.59 -12.97
N ALA A 130 -15.46 15.29 -11.89
CA ALA A 130 -14.57 16.19 -11.17
C ALA A 130 -13.37 15.45 -10.54
N PHE A 131 -13.59 14.22 -10.06
CA PHE A 131 -12.49 13.36 -9.63
C PHE A 131 -11.55 13.07 -10.80
N SER A 132 -12.09 12.62 -11.93
CA SER A 132 -11.30 12.31 -13.13
C SER A 132 -10.47 13.51 -13.62
N GLU A 133 -11.03 14.72 -13.57
CA GLU A 133 -10.36 15.94 -14.05
C GLU A 133 -9.34 16.52 -13.05
N LYS A 134 -9.55 16.34 -11.74
CA LYS A 134 -8.80 17.10 -10.71
C LYS A 134 -8.14 16.24 -9.64
N GLY A 135 -8.71 15.07 -9.33
CA GLY A 135 -8.18 14.18 -8.29
C GLY A 135 -7.07 13.27 -8.79
N LEU A 136 -7.04 12.99 -10.09
CA LEU A 136 -6.00 12.23 -10.76
C LEU A 136 -4.72 13.02 -11.04
N ARG A 137 -4.63 14.28 -10.58
CA ARG A 137 -3.44 15.14 -10.72
C ARG A 137 -2.99 15.66 -9.36
N PHE A 138 -1.67 15.63 -9.11
CA PHE A 138 -1.08 16.24 -7.94
C PHE A 138 0.12 17.11 -8.31
N ASN A 139 -0.03 18.40 -8.03
CA ASN A 139 1.05 19.39 -8.14
C ASN A 139 1.36 19.94 -6.75
N TYR A 140 2.61 20.31 -6.51
CA TYR A 140 3.08 20.95 -5.29
C TYR A 140 4.22 21.93 -5.61
N VAL A 141 4.53 22.82 -4.67
CA VAL A 141 5.67 23.73 -4.77
C VAL A 141 6.75 23.22 -3.84
N ASN A 142 7.93 22.91 -4.37
CA ASN A 142 9.04 22.50 -3.51
C ASN A 142 9.65 23.70 -2.78
N LYS A 143 10.58 23.44 -1.87
CA LYS A 143 11.25 24.51 -1.09
C LYS A 143 12.00 25.56 -1.90
N LYS A 144 12.34 25.27 -3.16
CA LYS A 144 13.01 26.23 -4.06
C LYS A 144 12.01 27.15 -4.75
N GLY A 145 10.72 27.02 -4.47
CA GLY A 145 9.65 27.71 -5.19
C GLY A 145 9.34 27.07 -6.56
N GLU A 146 9.90 25.91 -6.86
CA GLU A 146 9.67 25.23 -8.13
C GLU A 146 8.33 24.52 -8.11
N GLN A 147 7.52 24.75 -9.14
CA GLN A 147 6.31 23.97 -9.38
C GLN A 147 6.72 22.55 -9.79
N LYS A 148 6.25 21.57 -9.05
CA LYS A 148 6.46 20.14 -9.31
C LYS A 148 5.12 19.47 -9.55
N GLN A 149 5.12 18.52 -10.48
CA GLN A 149 4.03 17.58 -10.68
C GLN A 149 4.51 16.22 -10.20
N GLU A 150 3.83 15.66 -9.21
CA GLU A 150 4.13 14.32 -8.73
C GLU A 150 3.56 13.27 -9.68
N TYR A 151 2.29 13.44 -10.03
CA TYR A 151 1.60 12.58 -10.96
C TYR A 151 0.49 13.33 -11.70
N ASP A 152 0.16 12.83 -12.89
CA ASP A 152 -0.98 13.25 -13.68
C ASP A 152 -1.52 12.06 -14.48
N PHE A 153 -2.64 11.52 -14.02
CA PHE A 153 -3.29 10.35 -14.61
C PHE A 153 -4.56 10.72 -15.37
N THR A 154 -4.84 12.01 -15.59
CA THR A 154 -6.08 12.48 -16.24
C THR A 154 -6.23 11.97 -17.67
N ASP A 155 -5.08 11.77 -18.33
CA ASP A 155 -5.01 11.24 -19.71
C ASP A 155 -4.88 9.71 -19.73
N ASP A 156 -4.67 9.07 -18.57
CA ASP A 156 -4.55 7.62 -18.46
C ASP A 156 -5.88 6.97 -18.09
N TYR A 157 -6.63 7.56 -17.15
CA TYR A 157 -7.80 6.94 -16.54
C TYR A 157 -9.01 7.88 -16.43
N THR A 158 -10.19 7.28 -16.41
CA THR A 158 -11.45 7.89 -15.99
C THR A 158 -11.95 7.14 -14.75
N ILE A 159 -12.36 7.85 -13.71
CA ILE A 159 -12.97 7.24 -12.52
C ILE A 159 -14.41 6.86 -12.84
N VAL A 160 -14.75 5.60 -12.61
CA VAL A 160 -16.07 5.03 -12.97
C VAL A 160 -16.88 4.58 -11.75
N ALA A 161 -16.25 4.37 -10.60
CA ALA A 161 -16.95 4.12 -9.35
C ALA A 161 -16.11 4.47 -8.10
N ASN A 162 -16.81 4.78 -7.01
CA ASN A 162 -16.24 4.80 -5.66
C ASN A 162 -16.41 3.43 -4.99
N LEU A 163 -15.46 3.08 -4.12
CA LEU A 163 -15.56 1.94 -3.23
C LEU A 163 -15.76 2.43 -1.80
N VAL A 164 -16.69 1.81 -1.09
CA VAL A 164 -17.01 2.10 0.32
C VAL A 164 -16.87 0.82 1.12
N CYS A 165 -16.38 0.94 2.35
CA CYS A 165 -16.28 -0.18 3.28
C CYS A 165 -16.75 0.26 4.67
N SER A 166 -17.32 -0.66 5.44
CA SER A 166 -17.53 -0.51 6.89
C SER A 166 -16.50 -1.38 7.61
N PRO A 167 -15.45 -0.82 8.21
CA PRO A 167 -14.36 -1.59 8.77
C PRO A 167 -14.63 -2.02 10.21
N GLU A 168 -15.81 -2.56 10.52
CA GLU A 168 -16.16 -3.02 11.88
C GLU A 168 -15.12 -4.01 12.43
N SER A 169 -14.57 -4.87 11.58
CA SER A 169 -13.55 -5.86 11.95
C SER A 169 -12.14 -5.27 12.21
N PHE A 170 -11.95 -3.96 12.05
CA PHE A 170 -10.67 -3.26 12.22
C PHE A 170 -10.78 -1.95 13.04
N PHE A 171 -11.94 -1.30 13.07
CA PHE A 171 -12.22 -0.01 13.72
C PHE A 171 -13.71 0.08 14.13
N SER A 172 -14.29 1.29 14.15
CA SER A 172 -15.71 1.53 14.33
C SER A 172 -16.55 1.06 13.13
N ALA A 173 -17.80 0.65 13.39
CA ALA A 173 -18.81 0.29 12.40
C ALA A 173 -19.32 1.53 11.64
N GLU A 174 -18.44 2.19 10.90
CA GLU A 174 -18.75 3.40 10.15
C GLU A 174 -18.30 3.28 8.70
N ASP A 175 -19.23 3.59 7.80
CA ASP A 175 -18.98 3.59 6.37
C ASP A 175 -17.95 4.66 5.99
N ASN A 176 -16.92 4.23 5.27
CA ASN A 176 -15.84 5.08 4.80
C ASN A 176 -15.60 4.84 3.32
N TRP A 177 -15.38 5.93 2.58
CA TRP A 177 -14.76 5.84 1.26
C TRP A 177 -13.40 5.15 1.38
N PHE A 178 -13.20 4.12 0.59
CA PHE A 178 -12.09 3.19 0.73
C PHE A 178 -11.31 2.98 -0.56
N GLY A 179 -11.70 3.63 -1.66
CA GLY A 179 -11.01 3.47 -2.93
C GLY A 179 -11.87 3.85 -4.12
N PHE A 180 -11.39 3.50 -5.31
CA PHE A 180 -12.10 3.77 -6.55
C PHE A 180 -11.80 2.70 -7.61
N ILE A 181 -12.66 2.68 -8.62
CA ILE A 181 -12.44 1.94 -9.86
C ILE A 181 -12.20 2.97 -10.97
N GLY A 182 -11.12 2.77 -11.73
CA GLY A 182 -10.81 3.54 -12.92
C GLY A 182 -10.81 2.66 -14.16
N LEU A 183 -11.22 3.22 -15.29
CA LEU A 183 -11.10 2.61 -16.61
C LEU A 183 -10.07 3.40 -17.40
N SER A 184 -9.14 2.72 -18.06
CA SER A 184 -8.16 3.39 -18.93
C SER A 184 -8.84 4.10 -20.10
N LYS A 185 -8.23 5.15 -20.65
CA LYS A 185 -8.82 5.91 -21.77
C LYS A 185 -8.99 5.09 -23.06
N ASP A 186 -8.19 4.04 -23.23
CA ASP A 186 -8.34 3.07 -24.31
C ASP A 186 -9.35 1.95 -23.98
N GLU A 187 -10.00 2.03 -22.82
CA GLU A 187 -11.07 1.13 -22.34
C GLU A 187 -10.65 -0.34 -22.22
N LYS A 188 -9.35 -0.60 -22.08
CA LYS A 188 -8.73 -1.93 -22.04
C LYS A 188 -8.27 -2.39 -20.67
N GLU A 189 -8.01 -1.46 -19.75
CA GLU A 189 -7.56 -1.75 -18.39
C GLU A 189 -8.57 -1.25 -17.36
N LEU A 190 -9.01 -2.16 -16.49
CA LEU A 190 -9.68 -1.80 -15.25
C LEU A 190 -8.65 -1.70 -14.11
N VAL A 191 -8.55 -0.53 -13.48
CA VAL A 191 -7.75 -0.34 -12.27
C VAL A 191 -8.66 -0.25 -11.05
N ILE A 192 -8.38 -1.05 -10.03
CA ILE A 192 -9.13 -1.07 -8.78
C ILE A 192 -8.15 -0.67 -7.68
N VAL A 193 -8.38 0.47 -7.03
CA VAL A 193 -7.42 1.04 -6.08
C VAL A 193 -8.03 1.09 -4.70
N PHE A 194 -7.41 0.39 -3.75
CA PHE A 194 -7.82 0.36 -2.36
C PHE A 194 -6.93 1.25 -1.49
N ARG A 195 -7.57 2.02 -0.61
CA ARG A 195 -6.93 2.82 0.44
C ARG A 195 -6.49 1.90 1.59
N GLY A 196 -5.36 2.21 2.20
CA GLY A 196 -5.01 1.64 3.50
C GLY A 196 -5.62 2.41 4.66
N THR A 197 -5.09 2.17 5.85
CA THR A 197 -5.44 2.89 7.08
C THR A 197 -4.56 4.12 7.24
N GLU A 198 -5.08 5.17 7.90
CA GLU A 198 -4.26 6.33 8.28
C GLU A 198 -3.44 6.05 9.54
N THR A 199 -3.99 5.27 10.48
CA THR A 199 -3.31 4.84 11.72
C THR A 199 -3.03 3.34 11.67
N THR A 200 -1.76 2.98 11.47
CA THR A 200 -1.39 1.58 11.19
C THR A 200 -1.27 0.71 12.44
N LYS A 201 -1.09 1.31 13.61
CA LYS A 201 -1.00 0.57 14.89
C LYS A 201 -2.38 0.10 15.35
N GLU A 202 -3.37 0.98 15.30
CA GLU A 202 -4.72 0.73 15.83
C GLU A 202 -5.41 -0.43 15.12
N TRP A 203 -5.30 -0.54 13.78
CA TRP A 203 -5.97 -1.64 13.09
C TRP A 203 -5.34 -3.00 13.35
N ILE A 204 -4.04 -3.09 13.63
CA ILE A 204 -3.37 -4.38 13.88
C ILE A 204 -3.77 -4.93 15.25
N GLU A 205 -3.94 -4.06 16.23
CA GLU A 205 -4.45 -4.42 17.55
C GLU A 205 -5.92 -4.87 17.48
N ASN A 206 -6.71 -4.24 16.61
CA ASN A 206 -8.13 -4.55 16.41
C ASN A 206 -8.39 -5.66 15.38
N ALA A 207 -7.41 -6.01 14.55
CA ALA A 207 -7.58 -6.96 13.47
C ALA A 207 -7.94 -8.34 14.00
N THR A 208 -9.04 -8.89 13.50
CA THR A 208 -9.40 -10.29 13.70
C THR A 208 -8.34 -11.19 13.07
N LEU A 209 -7.38 -11.70 13.86
CA LEU A 209 -6.33 -12.62 13.39
C LEU A 209 -6.87 -14.02 12.99
N PHE A 210 -8.19 -14.17 12.90
CA PHE A 210 -8.90 -15.38 12.52
C PHE A 210 -8.83 -15.60 11.01
N MET A 211 -8.84 -16.88 10.64
CA MET A 211 -9.04 -17.28 9.27
C MET A 211 -10.49 -17.73 9.08
N GLU A 212 -11.03 -17.46 7.90
CA GLU A 212 -12.27 -18.07 7.44
C GLU A 212 -12.05 -18.66 6.04
N GLN A 213 -12.98 -19.51 5.62
CA GLN A 213 -12.94 -20.09 4.28
C GLN A 213 -13.13 -18.99 3.23
N LEU A 214 -12.39 -19.07 2.13
CA LEU A 214 -12.56 -18.19 0.98
C LEU A 214 -14.01 -18.25 0.48
N ASP A 215 -14.61 -17.09 0.29
CA ASP A 215 -15.97 -16.98 -0.23
C ASP A 215 -16.10 -17.67 -1.60
N GLY A 216 -17.21 -18.38 -1.81
CA GLY A 216 -17.44 -19.19 -3.01
C GLY A 216 -16.87 -20.62 -2.97
N GLU A 217 -16.09 -21.00 -1.96
CA GLU A 217 -15.70 -22.39 -1.75
C GLU A 217 -16.86 -23.23 -1.16
N PRO A 218 -16.91 -24.55 -1.41
CA PRO A 218 -17.88 -25.44 -0.78
C PRO A 218 -17.77 -25.37 0.75
N PRO A 219 -18.87 -25.12 1.49
CA PRO A 219 -18.80 -24.83 2.91
C PRO A 219 -18.24 -26.02 3.69
N GLU A 220 -17.15 -25.77 4.41
CA GLU A 220 -16.61 -26.67 5.42
C GLU A 220 -16.87 -26.10 6.81
N SER A 221 -17.14 -26.96 7.80
CA SER A 221 -17.47 -26.51 9.15
C SER A 221 -16.85 -27.38 10.23
N GLY A 222 -16.83 -26.84 11.45
CA GLY A 222 -16.36 -27.53 12.65
C GLY A 222 -14.91 -27.99 12.53
N LEU A 223 -14.65 -29.22 12.98
CA LEU A 223 -13.30 -29.79 13.01
C LEU A 223 -12.72 -30.01 11.60
N ALA A 224 -13.56 -30.24 10.59
CA ALA A 224 -13.10 -30.45 9.21
C ALA A 224 -12.39 -29.20 8.67
N LEU A 225 -12.98 -28.02 8.86
CA LEU A 225 -12.40 -26.73 8.45
C LEU A 225 -11.03 -26.47 9.11
N LEU A 226 -10.87 -26.89 10.37
CA LEU A 226 -9.64 -26.68 11.14
C LEU A 226 -8.53 -27.70 10.82
N LEU A 227 -8.90 -28.90 10.35
CA LEU A 227 -7.94 -29.98 10.05
C LEU A 227 -7.64 -30.11 8.55
N ASN A 228 -8.53 -29.64 7.68
CA ASN A 228 -8.31 -29.68 6.23
C ASN A 228 -7.35 -28.57 5.80
N ARG A 229 -6.07 -28.93 5.65
CA ARG A 229 -5.02 -28.02 5.20
C ARG A 229 -5.08 -27.69 3.71
N ASN A 230 -6.02 -28.25 2.96
CA ASN A 230 -6.21 -27.94 1.55
C ASN A 230 -7.31 -26.89 1.32
N THR A 231 -8.08 -26.56 2.36
CA THR A 231 -9.11 -25.54 2.29
C THR A 231 -8.47 -24.18 2.06
N LEU A 232 -9.00 -23.43 1.09
CA LEU A 232 -8.54 -22.08 0.80
C LEU A 232 -9.04 -21.17 1.92
N MET A 233 -8.13 -20.71 2.76
CA MET A 233 -8.47 -19.88 3.92
C MET A 233 -7.87 -18.48 3.74
N VAL A 234 -8.65 -17.47 4.10
CA VAL A 234 -8.29 -16.06 4.07
C VAL A 234 -8.41 -15.44 5.46
N HIS A 235 -7.78 -14.29 5.66
CA HIS A 235 -8.01 -13.47 6.85
C HIS A 235 -9.47 -13.02 6.91
N SER A 236 -10.16 -13.30 8.02
CA SER A 236 -11.60 -13.02 8.16
C SER A 236 -11.92 -11.54 8.02
N GLY A 237 -11.16 -10.66 8.70
CA GLY A 237 -11.38 -9.22 8.57
C GLY A 237 -11.27 -8.69 7.13
N PHE A 238 -10.29 -9.14 6.34
CA PHE A 238 -10.14 -8.66 4.96
C PHE A 238 -11.29 -9.13 4.07
N GLN A 239 -11.76 -10.36 4.25
CA GLN A 239 -12.89 -10.88 3.49
C GLN A 239 -14.21 -10.21 3.91
N GLN A 240 -14.44 -9.99 5.20
CA GLN A 240 -15.58 -9.22 5.71
C GLN A 240 -15.60 -7.81 5.10
N LEU A 241 -14.48 -7.09 5.18
CA LEU A 241 -14.35 -5.74 4.62
C LEU A 241 -14.65 -5.69 3.10
N TYR A 242 -14.38 -6.77 2.38
CA TYR A 242 -14.58 -6.88 0.95
C TYR A 242 -16.00 -7.27 0.55
N ARG A 243 -16.66 -8.14 1.31
CA ARG A 243 -17.97 -8.73 0.96
C ARG A 243 -19.15 -8.09 1.67
N GLU A 244 -18.96 -7.55 2.88
CA GLU A 244 -20.05 -7.04 3.69
C GLU A 244 -20.50 -5.66 3.22
N LYS A 245 -21.81 -5.45 3.27
CA LYS A 245 -22.42 -4.19 2.85
C LYS A 245 -22.26 -3.16 3.95
N ALA A 246 -21.94 -1.95 3.52
CA ALA A 246 -22.10 -0.75 4.33
C ALA A 246 -23.60 -0.43 4.46
N ASP A 247 -24.01 0.39 5.42
CA ASP A 247 -25.43 0.65 5.75
C ASP A 247 -26.25 1.01 4.50
N HIS A 248 -25.68 1.89 3.67
CA HIS A 248 -26.35 2.44 2.48
C HIS A 248 -25.57 2.19 1.18
N PHE A 249 -24.49 1.41 1.24
CA PHE A 249 -23.59 1.21 0.12
C PHE A 249 -23.39 -0.28 -0.20
N PRO A 250 -23.33 -0.65 -1.49
CA PRO A 250 -22.92 -2.00 -1.87
C PRO A 250 -21.52 -2.29 -1.32
N SER A 251 -21.26 -3.56 -1.05
CA SER A 251 -19.91 -4.00 -0.68
C SER A 251 -18.93 -3.71 -1.82
N PRO A 252 -17.62 -3.62 -1.54
CA PRO A 252 -16.61 -3.52 -2.59
C PRO A 252 -16.76 -4.61 -3.65
N LYS A 253 -16.99 -5.86 -3.24
CA LYS A 253 -17.24 -6.98 -4.16
C LYS A 253 -18.43 -6.69 -5.07
N ASP A 254 -19.59 -6.37 -4.50
CA ASP A 254 -20.81 -6.11 -5.26
C ASP A 254 -20.61 -4.96 -6.26
N LYS A 255 -19.97 -3.86 -5.83
CA LYS A 255 -19.72 -2.70 -6.70
C LYS A 255 -18.74 -3.03 -7.83
N ILE A 256 -17.69 -3.80 -7.55
CA ILE A 256 -16.73 -4.23 -8.58
C ILE A 256 -17.41 -5.12 -9.62
N TYR A 257 -18.24 -6.07 -9.17
CA TYR A 257 -18.97 -6.97 -10.06
C TYR A 257 -20.00 -6.22 -10.90
N GLU A 258 -20.72 -5.26 -10.29
CA GLU A 258 -21.64 -4.37 -11.01
C GLU A 258 -20.93 -3.63 -12.16
N VAL A 259 -19.74 -3.07 -11.91
CA VAL A 259 -18.95 -2.36 -12.93
C VAL A 259 -18.43 -3.31 -14.01
N ILE A 260 -17.93 -4.48 -13.64
CA ILE A 260 -17.45 -5.49 -14.60
C ILE A 260 -18.59 -5.95 -15.51
N GLU A 261 -19.76 -6.26 -14.95
CA GLU A 261 -20.92 -6.69 -15.73
C GLU A 261 -21.47 -5.56 -16.60
N ALA A 262 -21.46 -4.31 -16.12
CA ALA A 262 -21.84 -3.16 -16.94
C ALA A 262 -20.95 -3.03 -18.19
N PHE A 263 -19.63 -3.17 -18.03
CA PHE A 263 -18.68 -3.07 -19.16
C PHE A 263 -18.71 -4.26 -20.09
N LYS A 264 -18.91 -5.49 -19.60
CA LYS A 264 -19.10 -6.65 -20.48
C LYS A 264 -20.33 -6.52 -21.37
N ASN A 265 -21.39 -5.89 -20.88
CA ASN A 265 -22.62 -5.67 -21.62
C ASN A 265 -22.52 -4.49 -22.61
N ASP A 266 -21.47 -3.66 -22.50
CA ASP A 266 -21.17 -2.61 -23.48
C ASP A 266 -20.21 -3.14 -24.55
N ASN A 267 -20.73 -3.35 -25.76
CA ASN A 267 -19.94 -3.84 -26.90
C ASN A 267 -18.79 -2.91 -27.35
N LYS A 268 -18.70 -1.70 -26.80
CA LYS A 268 -17.60 -0.76 -27.05
C LYS A 268 -16.41 -0.96 -26.12
N VAL A 269 -16.64 -1.53 -24.93
CA VAL A 269 -15.62 -1.74 -23.92
C VAL A 269 -15.10 -3.17 -24.01
N SER A 270 -13.77 -3.33 -23.99
CA SER A 270 -13.14 -4.65 -23.97
C SER A 270 -12.08 -4.68 -22.89
N ILE A 271 -12.45 -5.18 -21.71
CA ILE A 271 -11.51 -5.32 -20.60
C ILE A 271 -10.50 -6.41 -20.95
N GLU A 272 -9.28 -5.99 -21.33
CA GLU A 272 -8.17 -6.87 -21.69
C GLU A 272 -7.27 -7.19 -20.49
N LYS A 273 -7.30 -6.37 -19.44
CA LYS A 273 -6.49 -6.58 -18.22
C LYS A 273 -7.08 -5.88 -17.00
N VAL A 274 -6.82 -6.43 -15.83
CA VAL A 274 -7.21 -5.83 -14.54
C VAL A 274 -5.98 -5.64 -13.66
N THR A 275 -5.88 -4.48 -13.03
CA THR A 275 -4.85 -4.19 -12.03
C THR A 275 -5.48 -3.73 -10.73
N VAL A 276 -5.25 -4.48 -9.67
CA VAL A 276 -5.71 -4.18 -8.33
C VAL A 276 -4.53 -3.67 -7.51
N VAL A 277 -4.68 -2.51 -6.87
CA VAL A 277 -3.57 -1.75 -6.31
C VAL A 277 -3.86 -1.36 -4.87
N GLY A 278 -2.88 -1.48 -3.98
CA GLY A 278 -3.10 -1.21 -2.56
C GLY A 278 -1.83 -0.94 -1.76
N HIS A 279 -1.97 -0.22 -0.64
CA HIS A 279 -0.93 -0.06 0.39
C HIS A 279 -1.48 -0.44 1.77
N SER A 280 -0.67 -1.09 2.62
CA SER A 280 -1.08 -1.49 3.98
C SER A 280 -2.32 -2.39 3.96
N LEU A 281 -3.38 -2.06 4.71
CA LEU A 281 -4.70 -2.71 4.62
C LEU A 281 -5.23 -2.74 3.18
N GLY A 282 -5.00 -1.67 2.39
CA GLY A 282 -5.38 -1.62 0.99
C GLY A 282 -4.63 -2.65 0.14
N ALA A 283 -3.37 -3.00 0.49
CA ALA A 283 -2.64 -4.06 -0.19
C ALA A 283 -3.18 -5.46 0.17
N ALA A 284 -3.75 -5.63 1.36
CA ALA A 284 -4.46 -6.84 1.73
C ALA A 284 -5.75 -6.99 0.92
N MET A 285 -6.53 -5.90 0.82
CA MET A 285 -7.73 -5.82 -0.01
C MET A 285 -7.44 -6.04 -1.48
N ALA A 286 -6.33 -5.49 -1.99
CA ALA A 286 -5.91 -5.69 -3.37
C ALA A 286 -5.56 -7.16 -3.67
N GLN A 287 -4.85 -7.83 -2.76
CA GLN A 287 -4.59 -9.27 -2.87
C GLN A 287 -5.89 -10.08 -2.84
N HIS A 288 -6.79 -9.77 -1.91
CA HIS A 288 -8.06 -10.50 -1.74
C HIS A 288 -8.98 -10.31 -2.95
N CYS A 289 -9.16 -9.08 -3.44
CA CYS A 289 -9.92 -8.78 -4.65
C CYS A 289 -9.33 -9.48 -5.89
N ALA A 290 -8.00 -9.47 -6.06
CA ALA A 290 -7.37 -10.17 -7.18
C ALA A 290 -7.60 -11.70 -7.13
N VAL A 291 -7.58 -12.29 -5.93
CA VAL A 291 -7.94 -13.70 -5.70
C VAL A 291 -9.40 -13.98 -6.05
N ASP A 292 -10.34 -13.17 -5.55
CA ASP A 292 -11.78 -13.33 -5.80
C ASP A 292 -12.14 -13.21 -7.29
N LEU A 293 -11.56 -12.24 -7.99
CA LEU A 293 -11.76 -12.08 -9.44
C LEU A 293 -11.26 -13.29 -10.25
N ALA A 294 -10.12 -13.87 -9.85
CA ALA A 294 -9.57 -15.05 -10.50
C ALA A 294 -10.33 -16.33 -10.13
N HIS A 295 -10.74 -16.47 -8.87
CA HIS A 295 -11.42 -17.63 -8.33
C HIS A 295 -12.84 -17.75 -8.89
N SER A 296 -13.60 -16.67 -8.87
CA SER A 296 -14.97 -16.61 -9.40
C SER A 296 -15.06 -16.74 -10.92
N ARG A 297 -13.94 -16.56 -11.63
CA ARG A 297 -13.89 -16.49 -13.10
C ARG A 297 -14.83 -15.47 -13.71
N VAL A 298 -15.20 -14.43 -12.95
CA VAL A 298 -16.08 -13.37 -13.45
C VAL A 298 -15.46 -12.68 -14.67
N LEU A 299 -14.14 -12.64 -14.82
CA LEU A 299 -13.47 -12.08 -16.00
C LEU A 299 -12.92 -13.15 -16.97
N GLY A 300 -13.30 -14.42 -16.82
CA GLY A 300 -12.75 -15.52 -17.63
C GLY A 300 -11.23 -15.64 -17.48
N ASP A 301 -10.50 -15.49 -18.58
CA ASP A 301 -9.03 -15.60 -18.66
C ASP A 301 -8.31 -14.24 -18.73
N VAL A 302 -9.02 -13.12 -18.55
CA VAL A 302 -8.40 -11.79 -18.49
C VAL A 302 -7.27 -11.78 -17.44
N PRO A 303 -6.06 -11.30 -17.79
CA PRO A 303 -4.95 -11.19 -16.85
C PRO A 303 -5.22 -10.21 -15.71
N ILE A 304 -5.11 -10.71 -14.47
CA ILE A 304 -5.30 -9.99 -13.23
C ILE A 304 -3.95 -9.82 -12.52
N LEU A 305 -3.60 -8.58 -12.22
CA LEU A 305 -2.43 -8.24 -11.41
C LEU A 305 -2.87 -7.63 -10.08
N GLY A 306 -2.54 -8.28 -8.96
CA GLY A 306 -2.58 -7.66 -7.63
C GLY A 306 -1.21 -7.07 -7.28
N LEU A 307 -1.13 -5.76 -7.08
CA LEU A 307 0.10 -5.05 -6.76
C LEU A 307 -0.03 -4.31 -5.41
N GLY A 308 0.75 -4.74 -4.43
CA GLY A 308 0.64 -4.25 -3.05
C GLY A 308 1.96 -3.73 -2.49
N TRP A 309 1.91 -2.59 -1.80
CA TRP A 309 3.02 -2.09 -0.96
C TRP A 309 2.71 -2.31 0.51
N ALA A 310 3.72 -2.74 1.27
CA ALA A 310 3.61 -2.87 2.72
C ALA A 310 2.43 -3.75 3.17
N GLY A 311 2.02 -4.73 2.36
CA GLY A 311 0.82 -5.52 2.62
C GLY A 311 1.03 -6.65 3.65
N PRO A 312 0.09 -6.87 4.57
CA PRO A 312 0.09 -8.03 5.46
C PRO A 312 -0.21 -9.33 4.71
N LYS A 313 -0.11 -10.47 5.40
CA LYS A 313 -0.49 -11.79 4.87
C LYS A 313 -2.01 -11.93 4.79
N GLY A 314 -2.51 -12.34 3.63
CA GLY A 314 -3.96 -12.40 3.37
C GLY A 314 -4.61 -13.78 3.55
N GLY A 315 -3.84 -14.86 3.66
CA GLY A 315 -4.42 -16.21 3.75
C GLY A 315 -3.41 -17.30 4.07
N ASN A 316 -3.84 -18.55 3.92
CA ASN A 316 -3.05 -19.71 4.33
C ASN A 316 -2.12 -20.26 3.23
N ALA A 317 -1.34 -21.29 3.59
CA ALA A 317 -0.46 -21.99 2.66
C ALA A 317 -1.20 -22.61 1.45
N ALA A 318 -2.42 -23.11 1.64
CA ALA A 318 -3.23 -23.67 0.55
C ALA A 318 -3.60 -22.60 -0.48
N LEU A 319 -4.04 -21.43 -0.01
CA LEU A 319 -4.34 -20.30 -0.87
C LEU A 319 -3.10 -19.79 -1.61
N ALA A 320 -1.95 -19.66 -0.93
CA ALA A 320 -0.71 -19.29 -1.58
C ALA A 320 -0.30 -20.28 -2.70
N ALA A 321 -0.45 -21.58 -2.45
CA ALA A 321 -0.21 -22.62 -3.45
C ALA A 321 -1.22 -22.59 -4.59
N TRP A 322 -2.48 -22.27 -4.32
CA TRP A 322 -3.52 -22.09 -5.33
C TRP A 322 -3.22 -20.88 -6.23
N VAL A 323 -2.87 -19.73 -5.64
CA VAL A 323 -2.50 -18.50 -6.39
C VAL A 323 -1.33 -18.78 -7.34
N ALA A 324 -0.31 -19.49 -6.88
CA ALA A 324 0.87 -19.82 -7.70
C ALA A 324 0.56 -20.67 -8.94
N LYS A 325 -0.58 -21.39 -8.94
CA LYS A 325 -1.01 -22.26 -10.05
C LYS A 325 -1.95 -21.57 -11.04
N GLN A 326 -2.44 -20.37 -10.73
CA GLN A 326 -3.41 -19.69 -11.59
C GLN A 326 -2.72 -19.08 -12.83
N PRO A 327 -3.20 -19.38 -14.04
CA PRO A 327 -2.55 -18.91 -15.27
C PRO A 327 -2.70 -17.40 -15.48
N ASN A 328 -3.87 -16.85 -15.14
CA ASN A 328 -4.22 -15.45 -15.37
C ASN A 328 -4.07 -14.55 -14.13
N LEU A 329 -3.62 -15.07 -12.98
CA LEU A 329 -3.43 -14.28 -11.75
C LEU A 329 -1.95 -14.12 -11.41
N ARG A 330 -1.53 -12.88 -11.18
CA ARG A 330 -0.21 -12.54 -10.64
C ARG A 330 -0.38 -11.61 -9.45
N ILE A 331 0.39 -11.87 -8.39
CA ILE A 331 0.45 -11.01 -7.21
C ILE A 331 1.90 -10.59 -7.01
N LEU A 332 2.15 -9.29 -6.93
CA LEU A 332 3.44 -8.69 -6.65
C LEU A 332 3.35 -7.90 -5.35
N ARG A 333 4.24 -8.22 -4.40
CA ARG A 333 4.32 -7.55 -3.10
C ARG A 333 5.63 -6.80 -2.99
N VAL A 334 5.56 -5.53 -2.67
CA VAL A 334 6.72 -4.69 -2.38
C VAL A 334 6.84 -4.55 -0.87
N ARG A 335 7.98 -4.94 -0.32
CA ARG A 335 8.24 -5.02 1.12
C ARG A 335 9.55 -4.32 1.48
N VAL A 336 9.52 -3.60 2.59
CA VAL A 336 10.72 -3.17 3.32
C VAL A 336 10.89 -4.09 4.53
N PRO A 337 12.03 -4.77 4.75
CA PRO A 337 12.16 -5.77 5.82
C PRO A 337 11.87 -5.27 7.24
N ILE A 338 12.25 -4.02 7.54
CA ILE A 338 12.03 -3.40 8.86
C ILE A 338 10.55 -3.05 9.11
N ASP A 339 9.73 -3.01 8.05
CA ASP A 339 8.30 -2.78 8.18
C ASP A 339 7.58 -4.04 8.70
N PHE A 340 7.21 -4.02 9.98
CA PHE A 340 6.62 -5.21 10.62
C PHE A 340 5.24 -5.59 10.08
N VAL A 341 4.50 -4.66 9.47
CA VAL A 341 3.15 -4.95 8.92
C VAL A 341 3.22 -6.04 7.88
N THR A 342 4.32 -6.06 7.11
CA THR A 342 4.55 -7.09 6.11
C THR A 342 4.76 -8.48 6.71
N ASN A 343 5.02 -8.59 8.01
CA ASN A 343 5.24 -9.86 8.68
C ASN A 343 4.02 -10.34 9.47
N VAL A 344 2.94 -9.55 9.54
CA VAL A 344 1.71 -9.94 10.22
C VAL A 344 0.63 -10.40 9.23
N PRO A 345 -0.25 -11.32 9.63
CA PRO A 345 -0.10 -12.15 10.83
C PRO A 345 1.12 -13.10 10.78
N PRO A 346 1.68 -13.55 11.91
CA PRO A 346 2.89 -14.38 11.93
C PRO A 346 2.63 -15.81 11.44
N ASP A 347 3.63 -16.41 10.80
CA ASP A 347 3.54 -17.73 10.13
C ASP A 347 3.13 -18.89 11.05
N TRP A 348 3.53 -18.83 12.33
CA TRP A 348 3.24 -19.88 13.30
C TRP A 348 1.76 -19.88 13.71
N MET A 349 1.06 -18.77 13.53
CA MET A 349 -0.35 -18.67 13.89
C MET A 349 -1.20 -19.45 12.89
N TRP A 350 -2.12 -20.28 13.39
CA TRP A 350 -2.89 -21.28 12.62
C TRP A 350 -2.05 -22.39 11.96
N SER A 351 -0.75 -22.52 12.26
CA SER A 351 0.12 -23.53 11.64
C SER A 351 -0.30 -24.98 11.97
N MET A 352 -0.81 -25.21 13.18
CA MET A 352 -1.29 -26.54 13.60
C MET A 352 -2.63 -26.91 12.95
N THR A 353 -3.43 -25.92 12.56
CA THR A 353 -4.76 -26.08 11.98
C THR A 353 -4.72 -25.81 10.47
N ALA A 354 -5.12 -24.61 10.05
CA ALA A 354 -5.32 -24.18 8.66
C ALA A 354 -4.02 -23.99 7.84
N GLY A 355 -2.88 -24.53 8.28
CA GLY A 355 -1.60 -24.46 7.56
C GLY A 355 -0.82 -23.15 7.74
N GLY A 356 -1.32 -22.26 8.59
CA GLY A 356 -0.67 -21.00 8.97
C GLY A 356 -0.74 -19.91 7.90
N TYR A 357 -0.62 -18.65 8.34
CA TYR A 357 -0.60 -17.51 7.42
C TYR A 357 0.65 -17.55 6.53
N LYS A 358 0.44 -17.34 5.22
CA LYS A 358 1.51 -17.30 4.23
C LYS A 358 1.33 -16.14 3.27
N HIS A 359 2.45 -15.60 2.83
CA HIS A 359 2.46 -14.68 1.71
C HIS A 359 2.07 -15.39 0.43
N MET A 360 1.36 -14.67 -0.43
CA MET A 360 1.01 -15.10 -1.77
C MET A 360 1.78 -14.26 -2.80
N GLY A 361 2.02 -14.83 -3.98
CA GLY A 361 2.69 -14.12 -5.07
C GLY A 361 4.21 -13.94 -4.89
N THR A 362 4.77 -13.05 -5.71
CA THR A 362 6.21 -12.74 -5.78
C THR A 362 6.55 -11.53 -4.91
N GLU A 363 7.72 -11.54 -4.27
CA GLU A 363 8.20 -10.45 -3.43
C GLU A 363 9.28 -9.62 -4.11
N ILE A 364 9.17 -8.29 -3.98
CA ILE A 364 10.26 -7.33 -4.13
C ILE A 364 10.65 -6.86 -2.74
N THR A 365 11.91 -7.03 -2.39
CA THR A 365 12.46 -6.53 -1.12
C THR A 365 13.27 -5.25 -1.38
N LEU A 366 12.89 -4.16 -0.74
CA LEU A 366 13.57 -2.87 -0.78
C LEU A 366 14.42 -2.67 0.48
N ASP A 367 15.65 -2.17 0.32
CA ASP A 367 16.54 -1.83 1.44
C ASP A 367 16.50 -0.34 1.77
N ASN A 368 15.78 0.02 2.84
CA ASN A 368 15.70 1.40 3.33
C ASN A 368 16.78 1.76 4.36
N THR A 369 17.75 0.88 4.63
CA THR A 369 18.82 1.11 5.62
C THR A 369 19.61 2.38 5.31
N HIS A 370 19.79 2.71 4.03
CA HIS A 370 20.48 3.92 3.60
C HIS A 370 19.77 5.21 4.05
N LEU A 371 18.43 5.22 4.10
CA LEU A 371 17.64 6.37 4.56
C LEU A 371 17.81 6.61 6.06
N HIS A 372 17.85 5.52 6.84
CA HIS A 372 18.14 5.58 8.28
C HIS A 372 19.57 6.06 8.55
N LYS A 373 20.56 5.50 7.83
CA LYS A 373 21.96 5.93 7.94
C LYS A 373 22.17 7.39 7.57
N ALA A 374 21.42 7.91 6.60
CA ALA A 374 21.47 9.30 6.19
C ALA A 374 20.69 10.26 7.10
N GLY A 375 19.96 9.74 8.10
CA GLY A 375 19.12 10.55 8.99
C GLY A 375 17.91 11.17 8.28
N VAL A 376 17.44 10.56 7.19
CA VAL A 376 16.31 11.05 6.38
C VAL A 376 14.98 10.52 6.91
N VAL A 377 15.00 9.34 7.54
CA VAL A 377 13.82 8.67 8.11
C VAL A 377 14.04 8.50 9.61
N LYS A 378 13.01 8.78 10.41
CA LYS A 378 13.05 8.62 11.86
C LYS A 378 13.26 7.17 12.27
N SER A 379 14.09 6.98 13.31
CA SER A 379 14.36 5.68 13.92
C SER A 379 13.53 5.40 15.18
N ASP A 380 12.93 6.43 15.78
CA ASP A 380 12.30 6.41 17.11
C ASP A 380 10.76 6.37 17.10
N ASP A 381 10.11 6.67 15.97
CA ASP A 381 8.63 6.69 15.85
C ASP A 381 7.99 5.29 15.62
N GLY A 382 8.69 4.23 16.03
CA GLY A 382 8.26 2.84 15.79
C GLY A 382 8.20 2.51 14.30
N ASN A 383 7.09 1.91 13.84
CA ASN A 383 6.99 1.43 12.46
C ASN A 383 6.42 2.43 11.46
N SER A 384 5.79 3.51 11.91
CA SER A 384 5.12 4.47 11.01
C SER A 384 6.05 5.03 9.92
N PRO A 385 7.32 5.40 10.20
CA PRO A 385 8.26 5.84 9.16
C PRO A 385 8.62 4.74 8.15
N ASN A 386 8.69 3.49 8.62
CA ASN A 386 9.02 2.33 7.80
C ASN A 386 7.85 1.85 6.93
N HIS A 387 6.63 2.19 7.34
CA HIS A 387 5.36 1.81 6.71
C HIS A 387 4.75 2.92 5.84
N ASN A 388 5.52 3.96 5.52
CA ASN A 388 5.04 5.07 4.72
C ASN A 388 5.20 4.77 3.21
N LEU A 389 4.10 4.84 2.44
CA LEU A 389 4.14 4.57 0.99
C LEU A 389 5.14 5.46 0.24
N GLN A 390 5.24 6.74 0.59
CA GLN A 390 6.15 7.67 -0.07
C GLN A 390 7.62 7.30 0.13
N GLN A 391 7.95 6.70 1.29
CA GLN A 391 9.26 6.11 1.55
C GLN A 391 9.53 4.88 0.67
N TYR A 392 8.55 3.98 0.49
CA TYR A 392 8.68 2.87 -0.47
C TYR A 392 8.97 3.37 -1.89
N LEU A 393 8.24 4.39 -2.35
CA LEU A 393 8.42 4.96 -3.69
C LEU A 393 9.77 5.67 -3.83
N HIS A 394 10.28 6.31 -2.77
CA HIS A 394 11.61 6.91 -2.77
C HIS A 394 12.74 5.86 -2.78
N ASN A 395 12.53 4.68 -2.21
CA ASN A 395 13.50 3.58 -2.34
C ASN A 395 13.60 3.06 -3.80
N ILE A 396 12.48 3.07 -4.53
CA ILE A 396 12.44 2.71 -5.95
C ILE A 396 13.07 3.82 -6.80
N ASP A 397 12.84 5.08 -6.42
CA ASP A 397 13.42 6.25 -7.07
C ASP A 397 13.94 7.30 -6.06
N PRO A 398 15.25 7.26 -5.76
CA PRO A 398 15.88 8.22 -4.85
C PRO A 398 15.93 9.65 -5.37
N THR A 399 15.59 9.89 -6.65
CA THR A 399 15.54 11.25 -7.22
C THR A 399 14.27 12.01 -6.86
N ARG A 400 13.25 11.31 -6.34
CA ARG A 400 11.99 11.90 -5.88
C ARG A 400 12.22 12.83 -4.70
N ASP A 401 11.46 13.91 -4.64
CA ASP A 401 11.58 14.89 -3.57
C ASP A 401 11.33 14.24 -2.20
N VAL A 402 12.35 14.30 -1.33
CA VAL A 402 12.30 13.75 0.03
C VAL A 402 11.11 14.33 0.80
N ALA A 403 10.70 15.58 0.54
CA ALA A 403 9.57 16.21 1.22
C ALA A 403 8.27 15.40 1.07
N LEU A 404 8.10 14.61 0.01
CA LEU A 404 6.92 13.77 -0.20
C LEU A 404 6.68 12.77 0.94
N MET A 405 7.73 12.32 1.64
CA MET A 405 7.59 11.42 2.80
C MET A 405 6.78 12.06 3.95
N ASN A 406 6.82 13.39 4.06
CA ASN A 406 6.11 14.17 5.08
C ASN A 406 4.74 14.69 4.63
N LYS A 407 4.14 14.14 3.56
CA LYS A 407 2.79 14.54 3.11
C LYS A 407 1.76 14.46 4.25
N VAL A 408 1.48 13.24 4.72
CA VAL A 408 0.39 12.92 5.66
C VAL A 408 0.89 12.53 7.05
N GLY A 409 2.18 12.76 7.35
CA GLY A 409 2.77 12.42 8.64
C GLY A 409 4.16 13.02 8.83
N THR A 410 4.79 12.65 9.96
CA THR A 410 6.11 13.14 10.37
C THR A 410 7.15 12.02 10.28
N VAL A 411 7.44 11.58 9.04
CA VAL A 411 8.38 10.48 8.75
C VAL A 411 9.84 10.92 8.85
N ILE A 412 10.10 12.17 8.48
CA ILE A 412 11.43 12.77 8.44
C ILE A 412 11.76 13.37 9.82
N PRO A 413 12.98 13.20 10.36
CA PRO A 413 13.41 13.80 11.63
C PRO A 413 13.25 15.33 11.67
N ASP A 414 12.92 15.89 12.83
CA ASP A 414 12.63 17.33 12.99
C ASP A 414 13.86 18.22 12.75
N ASP A 415 15.06 17.73 13.09
CA ASP A 415 16.33 18.39 12.79
C ASP A 415 16.62 18.39 11.29
N TYR A 416 16.35 17.28 10.59
CA TYR A 416 16.43 17.21 9.13
C TYR A 416 15.40 18.16 8.50
N CYS A 417 14.16 18.14 8.97
CA CYS A 417 13.10 19.05 8.52
C CYS A 417 13.51 20.51 8.65
N ARG A 418 14.01 20.93 9.83
CA ARG A 418 14.49 22.31 10.07
C ARG A 418 15.67 22.67 9.18
N LYS A 419 16.65 21.78 9.04
CA LYS A 419 17.84 22.01 8.20
C LYS A 419 17.48 22.13 6.72
N HIS A 420 16.47 21.38 6.27
CA HIS A 420 16.12 21.28 4.85
C HIS A 420 14.86 22.08 4.46
N GLY A 421 14.20 22.76 5.41
CA GLY A 421 13.00 23.56 5.18
C GLY A 421 11.79 22.70 4.76
N ILE A 422 11.59 21.56 5.42
CA ILE A 422 10.47 20.65 5.13
C ILE A 422 9.45 20.79 6.25
N SER A 423 8.26 21.28 5.91
CA SER A 423 7.15 21.36 6.87
C SER A 423 6.65 19.95 7.23
N PRO A 424 6.37 19.66 8.51
CA PRO A 424 5.75 18.39 8.90
C PRO A 424 4.31 18.32 8.38
N SER A 425 3.85 17.15 7.94
CA SER A 425 2.46 16.89 7.52
C SER A 425 1.90 17.98 6.60
N TRP A 426 2.68 18.38 5.59
CA TRP A 426 2.40 19.60 4.81
C TRP A 426 1.25 19.44 3.81
N HIS A 427 0.78 18.21 3.57
CA HIS A 427 -0.32 17.97 2.66
C HIS A 427 -1.61 18.57 3.22
N SER A 428 -2.06 19.66 2.60
CA SER A 428 -3.36 20.26 2.90
C SER A 428 -4.45 19.68 2.01
N LEU A 429 -5.65 19.54 2.60
CA LEU A 429 -6.87 19.23 1.88
C LEU A 429 -7.42 20.44 1.10
N THR A 430 -6.91 21.67 1.28
CA THR A 430 -7.37 22.86 0.53
C THR A 430 -6.62 23.08 -0.80
N PHE A 431 -7.29 23.68 -1.79
CA PHE A 431 -6.74 23.99 -3.11
C PHE A 431 -6.51 25.51 -3.26
N PRO A 432 -5.41 25.98 -3.88
CA PRO A 432 -4.28 25.20 -4.39
C PRO A 432 -3.39 24.64 -3.27
N ARG A 433 -2.88 23.41 -3.48
CA ARG A 433 -1.97 22.70 -2.58
C ARG A 433 -0.62 23.43 -2.56
N THR A 434 -0.55 24.52 -1.81
CA THR A 434 0.64 25.35 -1.67
C THR A 434 1.29 25.00 -0.35
N ILE A 435 2.55 24.57 -0.39
CA ILE A 435 3.36 24.37 0.81
C ILE A 435 3.59 25.76 1.41
N TYR A 436 2.98 26.06 2.56
CA TYR A 436 3.38 27.23 3.32
C TYR A 436 4.73 26.95 3.97
N SER A 437 5.65 27.89 3.72
CA SER A 437 6.99 28.01 4.29
C SER A 437 7.00 28.05 5.81
#